data_AF-A0A0L6V4H2-F1
#
_entry.id   AF-A0A0L6V4H2-F1
#
_cell.length_a   1.000
_cell.length_b   1.000
_cell.length_c   1.000
_cell.angle_alpha   90.00
_cell.angle_beta   90.00
_cell.angle_gamma   90.00
#
_symmetry.space_group_name_H-M   'P 1'
#
loop_
_entity.id
_entity.type
_entity.pdbx_description
1 polymer ?
#
loop_
_entity_poly.entity_id
_entity_poly.type
_entity_poly.pdbx_seq_one_letter_code
_entity_poly.pdbx_strand_id
1 'polypeptide(L)'
;MSILTLWTKPRLQDPARQPLLSPRERADREGSDSEIQEVTPVTTPLPSRQLVVLCLMRITEPISQSLIQPFINQMLEDLKVTPDRTQIGFYAGLITSLFALSQLCTRNVAIVKAIGMILGPMIGGYLAQPTKQYPALFGNIEFLASYPYFLPCLIAGITNLLAVVLGVFYLEETLEFKKARPKIPLNTEVDGDFEELSPDDDVPPQPKLKFSELFTPAVTSSWNTIIPIFAYTRYSDGGLGLNFNQIGTALMTNGFTAVVIQTAVFPYLQRRWGTVTVFRKILAVWPVAFALLPGIRWLEKQQMERYGSTAGARAALVSLIGVLALKSVGGMSMVCTALLVNSAAPSPSSFGALNGLAQTCSSFSRTFAPVITGALFSASIDKHYLGGNLIWVWGIVIVLVIEISMPFHTENDP
;
A
#
# COMPACT_ATOMS: atom_id res chain seq x y z
N MET A 1 4.62 -31.41 7.98
CA MET A 1 4.32 -31.28 6.53
C MET A 1 4.58 -29.83 6.16
N SER A 2 5.63 -29.55 5.37
CA SER A 2 6.11 -28.18 5.14
C SER A 2 5.16 -27.38 4.24
N ILE A 3 4.93 -26.10 4.53
CA ILE A 3 4.10 -25.19 3.71
C ILE A 3 4.53 -25.20 2.23
N LEU A 4 5.82 -25.42 1.95
CA LEU A 4 6.37 -25.57 0.60
C LEU A 4 5.77 -26.77 -0.17
N THR A 5 5.49 -27.89 0.52
CA THR A 5 4.89 -29.07 -0.12
C THR A 5 3.40 -28.91 -0.47
N LEU A 6 2.73 -27.90 0.09
CA LEU A 6 1.33 -27.57 -0.21
C LEU A 6 1.19 -26.71 -1.47
N TRP A 7 2.27 -26.05 -1.90
CA TRP A 7 2.33 -25.22 -3.10
C TRP A 7 2.76 -25.99 -4.35
N THR A 8 3.48 -27.10 -4.18
CA THR A 8 3.97 -27.95 -5.28
C THR A 8 3.01 -29.08 -5.67
N LYS A 9 1.95 -29.32 -4.88
CA LYS A 9 0.95 -30.31 -5.25
C LYS A 9 0.05 -29.78 -6.38
N PRO A 10 -0.17 -30.54 -7.46
CA PRO A 10 -1.18 -30.19 -8.44
C PRO A 10 -2.53 -30.07 -7.72
N ARG A 11 -3.11 -28.86 -7.70
CA ARG A 11 -4.52 -28.70 -7.34
C ARG A 11 -5.30 -29.23 -8.52
N LEU A 12 -6.01 -30.34 -8.34
CA LEU A 12 -7.12 -30.71 -9.22
C LEU A 12 -7.99 -29.46 -9.39
N GLN A 13 -8.13 -28.98 -10.62
CA GLN A 13 -8.94 -27.82 -10.90
C GLN A 13 -10.39 -28.14 -10.51
N ASP A 14 -10.98 -27.26 -9.72
CA ASP A 14 -12.43 -27.17 -9.58
C ASP A 14 -13.00 -26.97 -11.00
N PRO A 15 -13.93 -27.81 -11.48
CA PRO A 15 -14.47 -27.74 -12.85
C PRO A 15 -15.07 -26.36 -13.19
N ALA A 16 -15.37 -25.51 -12.19
CA ALA A 16 -15.77 -24.12 -12.37
C ALA A 16 -14.64 -23.14 -12.74
N ARG A 17 -13.38 -23.58 -12.83
CA ARG A 17 -12.19 -22.72 -13.08
C ARG A 17 -11.42 -23.06 -14.36
N GLN A 18 -12.02 -23.82 -15.27
CA GLN A 18 -11.44 -23.97 -16.60
C GLN A 18 -11.56 -22.64 -17.37
N PRO A 19 -10.52 -22.21 -18.11
CA PRO A 19 -10.66 -21.12 -19.06
C PRO A 19 -11.73 -21.51 -20.08
N LEU A 20 -12.73 -20.65 -20.29
CA LEU A 20 -13.91 -20.85 -21.16
C LEU A 20 -13.63 -21.24 -22.63
N LEU A 21 -12.36 -21.32 -23.02
CA LEU A 21 -11.89 -21.76 -24.35
C LEU A 21 -11.36 -23.21 -24.35
N SER A 22 -11.63 -24.01 -23.32
CA SER A 22 -11.45 -25.45 -23.44
C SER A 22 -12.47 -26.00 -24.46
N PRO A 23 -12.05 -26.71 -25.51
CA PRO A 23 -12.99 -27.36 -26.43
C PRO A 23 -13.91 -28.27 -25.62
N ARG A 24 -15.19 -27.90 -25.50
CA ARG A 24 -16.22 -28.83 -25.03
C ARG A 24 -16.65 -29.62 -26.25
N GLU A 25 -15.96 -30.72 -26.52
CA GLU A 25 -16.45 -31.67 -27.52
C GLU A 25 -17.78 -32.24 -27.02
N ARG A 26 -18.84 -31.92 -27.75
CA ARG A 26 -20.18 -32.46 -27.58
C ARG A 26 -20.09 -33.97 -27.87
N ALA A 27 -20.13 -34.77 -26.81
CA ALA A 27 -20.25 -36.22 -26.93
C ALA A 27 -21.64 -36.56 -27.47
N ASP A 28 -21.82 -36.44 -28.79
CA ASP A 28 -22.93 -37.01 -29.55
C ASP A 28 -22.58 -36.91 -31.05
N ARG A 29 -21.75 -37.83 -31.55
CA ARG A 29 -21.78 -38.33 -32.94
C ARG A 29 -20.91 -39.57 -33.07
N GLU A 30 -21.55 -40.62 -33.59
CA GLU A 30 -21.02 -41.95 -33.82
C GLU A 30 -19.83 -41.95 -34.78
N GLY A 31 -18.81 -42.78 -34.48
CA GLY A 31 -17.92 -43.38 -35.48
C GLY A 31 -16.68 -42.58 -35.88
N SER A 32 -15.57 -42.73 -35.13
CA SER A 32 -14.26 -43.14 -35.67
C SER A 32 -13.22 -43.21 -34.54
N ASP A 33 -12.49 -44.32 -34.48
CA ASP A 33 -11.37 -44.55 -33.57
C ASP A 33 -10.24 -43.55 -33.88
N SER A 34 -10.27 -42.39 -33.23
CA SER A 34 -9.10 -41.54 -33.06
C SER A 34 -8.91 -41.30 -31.56
N GLU A 35 -7.78 -41.78 -31.03
CA GLU A 35 -7.35 -41.52 -29.65
C GLU A 35 -7.31 -40.00 -29.42
N ILE A 36 -8.30 -39.49 -28.69
CA ILE A 36 -8.33 -38.10 -28.23
C ILE A 36 -7.23 -37.97 -27.18
N GLN A 37 -6.08 -37.43 -27.60
CA GLN A 37 -4.99 -37.10 -26.69
C GLN A 37 -5.42 -35.90 -25.83
N GLU A 38 -5.87 -36.20 -24.60
CA GLU A 38 -6.24 -35.22 -23.59
C GLU A 38 -5.03 -34.31 -23.28
N VAL A 39 -4.98 -33.11 -23.87
CA VAL A 39 -3.91 -32.13 -23.62
C VAL A 39 -4.11 -31.56 -22.21
N THR A 40 -3.58 -32.24 -21.20
CA THR A 40 -3.49 -31.67 -19.86
C THR A 40 -2.71 -30.36 -19.93
N PRO A 41 -3.23 -29.22 -19.45
CA PRO A 41 -2.51 -27.95 -19.50
C PRO A 41 -1.21 -28.10 -18.71
N VAL A 42 -0.08 -28.04 -19.42
CA VAL A 42 1.26 -28.09 -18.83
C VAL A 42 1.37 -26.91 -17.86
N THR A 43 1.47 -27.22 -16.57
CA THR A 43 1.75 -26.21 -15.56
C THR A 43 3.16 -25.68 -15.80
N THR A 44 3.29 -24.46 -16.32
CA THR A 44 4.59 -23.80 -16.43
C THR A 44 5.14 -23.59 -15.02
N PRO A 45 6.24 -24.24 -14.61
CA PRO A 45 6.78 -24.06 -13.28
C PRO A 45 7.21 -22.59 -13.12
N LEU A 46 6.73 -21.93 -12.06
CA LEU A 46 7.08 -20.55 -11.77
C LEU A 46 8.61 -20.42 -11.61
N PRO A 47 9.27 -19.43 -12.23
CA PRO A 47 10.71 -19.25 -12.14
C PRO A 47 11.09 -18.73 -10.74
N SER A 48 11.15 -19.65 -9.77
CA SER A 48 11.29 -19.35 -8.34
C SER A 48 12.52 -18.51 -8.03
N ARG A 49 13.64 -18.76 -8.74
CA ARG A 49 14.88 -17.97 -8.60
C ARG A 49 14.68 -16.52 -9.04
N GLN A 50 14.07 -16.29 -10.21
CA GLN A 50 13.78 -14.94 -10.70
C GLN A 50 12.77 -14.21 -9.80
N LEU A 51 11.76 -14.93 -9.30
CA LEU A 51 10.78 -14.36 -8.36
C LEU A 51 11.43 -13.95 -7.02
N VAL A 52 12.36 -14.75 -6.48
CA VAL A 52 13.07 -14.40 -5.24
C VAL A 52 13.95 -13.17 -5.44
N VAL A 53 14.71 -13.10 -6.53
CA VAL A 53 15.54 -11.93 -6.87
C VAL A 53 14.67 -10.69 -7.04
N LEU A 54 13.56 -10.81 -7.77
CA LEU A 54 12.60 -9.73 -7.97
C LEU A 54 11.99 -9.26 -6.65
N CYS A 55 11.62 -10.17 -5.75
CA CYS A 55 11.13 -9.84 -4.42
C CYS A 55 12.19 -9.09 -3.59
N LEU A 56 13.44 -9.55 -3.59
CA LEU A 56 14.54 -8.91 -2.87
C LEU A 56 14.80 -7.48 -3.36
N MET A 57 14.85 -7.28 -4.67
CA MET A 57 14.98 -5.93 -5.25
C MET A 57 13.80 -5.04 -4.89
N ARG A 58 12.58 -5.59 -4.90
CA ARG A 58 11.37 -4.83 -4.57
C ARG A 58 11.28 -4.42 -3.11
N ILE A 59 12.09 -4.99 -2.20
CA ILE A 59 12.11 -4.64 -0.77
C ILE A 59 12.67 -3.23 -0.56
N THR A 60 13.53 -2.76 -1.46
CA THR A 60 14.25 -1.50 -1.26
C THR A 60 13.36 -0.27 -1.45
N GLU A 61 12.36 -0.36 -2.33
CA GLU A 61 11.38 0.70 -2.57
C GLU A 61 10.59 1.06 -1.30
N PRO A 62 9.86 0.14 -0.64
CA PRO A 62 9.09 0.47 0.54
C PRO A 62 9.98 0.79 1.75
N ILE A 63 11.22 0.28 1.83
CA ILE A 63 12.20 0.72 2.83
C ILE A 63 12.49 2.21 2.61
N SER A 64 12.88 2.58 1.39
CA SER A 64 13.22 3.97 1.03
C SER A 64 12.03 4.91 1.28
N GLN A 65 10.81 4.46 0.97
CA GLN A 65 9.60 5.24 1.20
C GLN A 65 9.35 5.56 2.67
N SER A 66 9.52 4.57 3.54
CA SER A 66 9.09 4.66 4.94
C SER A 66 10.22 5.09 5.88
N LEU A 67 11.47 5.01 5.43
CA LEU A 67 12.65 5.41 6.18
C LEU A 67 12.63 6.88 6.57
N ILE A 68 12.17 7.77 5.69
CA ILE A 68 12.19 9.21 5.96
C ILE A 68 11.12 9.64 6.98
N GLN A 69 10.04 8.87 7.16
CA GLN A 69 8.86 9.27 7.91
C GLN A 69 9.12 9.66 9.38
N PRO A 70 9.95 8.95 10.17
CA PRO A 70 10.16 9.28 11.57
C PRO A 70 10.89 10.60 11.80
N PHE A 71 11.70 11.04 10.83
CA PHE A 71 12.63 12.15 11.03
C PHE A 71 12.45 13.30 10.03
N ILE A 72 11.60 13.19 9.00
CA ILE A 72 11.42 14.23 7.97
C ILE A 72 11.09 15.59 8.56
N ASN A 73 10.17 15.65 9.52
CA ASN A 73 9.74 16.90 10.12
C ASN A 73 10.85 17.54 10.96
N GLN A 74 11.56 16.73 11.77
CA GLN A 74 12.74 17.18 12.52
C GLN A 74 13.85 17.64 11.58
N MET A 75 14.09 16.92 10.49
CA MET A 75 15.13 17.27 9.51
C MET A 75 14.83 18.62 8.85
N LEU A 76 13.58 18.88 8.47
CA LEU A 76 13.17 20.18 7.93
C LEU A 76 13.36 21.33 8.94
N GLU A 77 13.12 21.06 10.22
CA GLU A 77 13.34 22.03 11.31
C GLU A 77 14.84 22.27 11.55
N ASP A 78 15.64 21.20 11.64
CA ASP A 78 17.10 21.26 11.86
C ASP A 78 17.81 21.97 10.71
N LEU A 79 17.36 21.74 9.47
CA LEU A 79 17.85 22.41 8.27
C LEU A 79 17.33 23.86 8.12
N LYS A 80 16.41 24.30 9.00
CA LYS A 80 15.81 25.65 9.00
C LYS A 80 15.22 26.04 7.64
N VAL A 81 14.51 25.10 7.00
CA VAL A 81 13.90 25.31 5.67
C VAL A 81 12.88 26.45 5.69
N THR A 82 12.22 26.68 6.83
CA THR A 82 11.27 27.77 7.03
C THR A 82 11.45 28.39 8.41
N PRO A 83 11.34 29.73 8.55
CA PRO A 83 11.34 30.39 9.85
C PRO A 83 10.07 30.06 10.66
N ASP A 84 8.95 29.80 9.96
CA ASP A 84 7.68 29.43 10.58
C ASP A 84 7.56 27.91 10.71
N ARG A 85 7.47 27.44 11.97
CA ARG A 85 7.35 26.02 12.33
C ARG A 85 6.00 25.42 11.95
N THR A 86 4.94 26.23 11.83
CA THR A 86 3.63 25.72 11.43
C THR A 86 3.65 25.19 10.00
N GLN A 87 4.52 25.75 9.14
CA GLN A 87 4.67 25.36 7.73
C GLN A 87 5.49 24.09 7.51
N ILE A 88 6.11 23.51 8.54
CA ILE A 88 6.90 22.27 8.40
C ILE A 88 6.05 21.15 7.77
N GLY A 89 4.75 21.09 8.11
CA GLY A 89 3.83 20.12 7.54
C GLY A 89 3.65 20.24 6.02
N PHE A 90 3.63 21.47 5.48
CA PHE A 90 3.56 21.73 4.04
C PHE A 90 4.81 21.21 3.31
N TYR A 91 6.01 21.53 3.81
CA TYR A 91 7.27 21.08 3.21
C TYR A 91 7.47 19.56 3.32
N ALA A 92 7.05 18.95 4.44
CA ALA A 92 7.06 17.50 4.58
C ALA A 92 6.11 16.81 3.58
N GLY A 93 4.94 17.41 3.34
CA GLY A 93 4.00 17.02 2.30
C GLY A 93 4.63 17.09 0.91
N LEU A 94 5.32 18.19 0.57
CA LEU A 94 6.01 18.35 -0.72
C LEU A 94 7.06 17.27 -0.97
N ILE A 95 7.93 16.98 0.01
CA ILE A 95 8.94 15.93 -0.13
C ILE A 95 8.27 14.55 -0.32
N THR A 96 7.21 14.26 0.44
CA THR A 96 6.45 13.01 0.31
C THR A 96 5.79 12.88 -1.06
N SER A 97 5.28 13.99 -1.60
CA SER A 97 4.69 14.08 -2.94
C SER A 97 5.69 13.87 -4.06
N LEU A 98 6.93 14.35 -3.92
CA LEU A 98 8.00 14.09 -4.90
C LEU A 98 8.30 12.59 -5.01
N PHE A 99 8.25 11.86 -3.90
CA PHE A 99 8.40 10.41 -3.91
C PHE A 99 7.24 9.73 -4.65
N ALA A 100 5.99 10.12 -4.38
CA ALA A 100 4.84 9.60 -5.11
C ALA A 100 4.84 9.95 -6.60
N LEU A 101 5.35 11.14 -6.96
CA LEU A 101 5.54 11.55 -8.35
C LEU A 101 6.58 10.66 -9.05
N SER A 102 7.69 10.34 -8.38
CA SER A 102 8.68 9.40 -8.93
C SER A 102 8.12 7.99 -9.13
N GLN A 103 7.14 7.58 -8.31
CA GLN A 103 6.43 6.30 -8.47
C GLN A 103 5.51 6.28 -9.69
N LEU A 104 4.97 7.44 -10.12
CA LEU A 104 4.17 7.51 -11.35
C LEU A 104 4.98 6.98 -12.56
N CYS A 105 6.30 7.19 -12.54
CA CYS A 105 7.21 6.73 -13.58
C CYS A 105 7.66 5.26 -13.43
N THR A 106 7.38 4.60 -12.28
CA THR A 106 7.94 3.27 -11.95
C THR A 106 6.82 2.28 -11.56
N ARG A 107 6.52 1.30 -12.42
CA ARG A 107 5.42 0.31 -12.22
C ARG A 107 5.58 -0.52 -10.93
N ASN A 108 4.48 -0.76 -10.18
CA ASN A 108 4.48 -1.40 -8.86
C ASN A 108 3.54 -2.62 -8.67
N VAL A 109 4.00 -3.61 -7.87
CA VAL A 109 3.29 -4.83 -7.41
C VAL A 109 3.38 -4.95 -5.87
N ALA A 110 2.35 -5.49 -5.22
CA ALA A 110 1.98 -5.12 -3.84
C ALA A 110 2.33 -6.08 -2.67
N ILE A 111 3.23 -7.06 -2.78
CA ILE A 111 3.52 -7.97 -1.64
C ILE A 111 4.64 -7.45 -0.73
N VAL A 112 5.55 -6.65 -1.28
CA VAL A 112 6.80 -6.32 -0.62
C VAL A 112 6.72 -5.10 0.33
N LYS A 113 5.63 -4.34 0.22
CA LYS A 113 5.39 -3.11 0.96
C LYS A 113 5.45 -3.28 2.49
N ALA A 114 5.03 -4.43 3.00
CA ALA A 114 4.95 -4.66 4.44
C ALA A 114 6.32 -4.73 5.12
N ILE A 115 7.32 -5.34 4.48
CA ILE A 115 8.69 -5.42 4.99
C ILE A 115 9.30 -4.02 5.09
N GLY A 116 9.11 -3.20 4.05
CA GLY A 116 9.60 -1.82 4.06
C GLY A 116 8.96 -0.98 5.15
N MET A 117 7.64 -1.09 5.38
CA MET A 117 6.95 -0.37 6.47
C MET A 117 7.48 -0.71 7.88
N ILE A 118 8.16 -1.83 8.06
CA ILE A 118 8.81 -2.20 9.33
C ILE A 118 10.24 -1.67 9.35
N LEU A 119 11.04 -2.02 8.33
CA LEU A 119 12.46 -1.71 8.29
C LEU A 119 12.76 -0.23 8.11
N GLY A 120 11.98 0.49 7.32
CA GLY A 120 12.18 1.92 7.07
C GLY A 120 12.08 2.74 8.35
N PRO A 121 10.94 2.76 9.08
CA PRO A 121 10.81 3.55 10.29
C PRO A 121 11.79 3.13 11.40
N MET A 122 12.18 1.85 11.43
CA MET A 122 13.21 1.34 12.32
C MET A 122 14.57 1.97 12.01
N ILE A 123 15.05 1.88 10.77
CA ILE A 123 16.33 2.46 10.33
C ILE A 123 16.30 3.99 10.48
N GLY A 124 15.22 4.64 10.06
CA GLY A 124 15.08 6.09 10.11
C GLY A 124 15.01 6.66 11.52
N GLY A 125 14.23 6.04 12.40
CA GLY A 125 14.09 6.49 13.78
C GLY A 125 15.37 6.27 14.59
N TYR A 126 15.89 5.04 14.58
CA TYR A 126 16.99 4.65 15.46
C TYR A 126 18.39 5.02 14.98
N LEU A 127 18.53 5.61 13.79
CA LEU A 127 19.83 6.06 13.26
C LEU A 127 19.89 7.55 12.96
N ALA A 128 18.78 8.27 13.09
CA ALA A 128 18.80 9.73 13.02
C ALA A 128 19.51 10.32 14.25
N GLN A 129 20.32 11.35 14.04
CA GLN A 129 21.13 12.00 15.08
C GLN A 129 21.99 11.00 15.91
N PRO A 130 22.86 10.20 15.26
CA PRO A 130 23.58 9.09 15.92
C PRO A 130 24.49 9.56 17.05
N THR A 131 25.05 10.78 16.95
CA THR A 131 25.90 11.39 17.99
C THR A 131 25.14 11.73 19.26
N LYS A 132 23.84 12.02 19.17
CA LYS A 132 22.97 12.27 20.33
C LYS A 132 22.38 10.99 20.90
N GLN A 133 22.06 10.02 20.05
CA GLN A 133 21.46 8.75 20.48
C GLN A 133 22.45 7.76 21.06
N TYR A 134 23.63 7.63 20.45
CA TYR A 134 24.69 6.72 20.89
C TYR A 134 26.01 7.49 21.05
N PRO A 135 26.10 8.42 22.02
CA PRO A 135 27.27 9.27 22.22
C PRO A 135 28.54 8.45 22.50
N ALA A 136 28.42 7.29 23.16
CA ALA A 136 29.55 6.38 23.40
C ALA A 136 30.16 5.79 22.12
N LEU A 137 29.38 5.65 21.04
CA LEU A 137 29.82 5.05 19.78
C LEU A 137 30.18 6.11 18.72
N PHE A 138 29.41 7.20 18.66
CA PHE A 138 29.51 8.19 17.57
C PHE A 138 29.83 9.60 18.04
N GLY A 139 29.88 9.88 19.34
CA GLY A 139 30.03 11.23 19.89
C GLY A 139 31.31 11.95 19.47
N ASN A 140 32.38 11.21 19.18
CA ASN A 140 33.67 11.76 18.75
C ASN A 140 33.77 11.98 17.23
N ILE A 141 32.74 11.63 16.46
CA ILE A 141 32.77 11.72 14.99
C ILE A 141 32.14 13.04 14.56
N GLU A 142 32.98 14.05 14.31
CA GLU A 142 32.57 15.40 13.91
C GLU A 142 31.67 15.39 12.67
N PHE A 143 32.01 14.56 11.67
CA PHE A 143 31.20 14.41 10.47
C PHE A 143 29.74 14.02 10.76
N LEU A 144 29.50 13.09 11.70
CA LEU A 144 28.14 12.67 12.07
C LEU A 144 27.42 13.70 12.96
N ALA A 145 28.17 14.61 13.60
CA ALA A 145 27.60 15.75 14.29
C ALA A 145 27.16 16.84 13.29
N SER A 146 27.95 17.09 12.24
CA SER A 146 27.61 18.03 11.16
C SER A 146 26.49 17.50 10.25
N TYR A 147 26.43 16.19 10.00
CA TYR A 147 25.44 15.54 9.14
C TYR A 147 24.62 14.49 9.89
N PRO A 148 23.68 14.92 10.76
CA PRO A 148 22.94 14.04 11.68
C PRO A 148 22.04 13.00 11.00
N TYR A 149 21.70 13.19 9.71
CA TYR A 149 20.84 12.29 8.95
C TYR A 149 21.60 11.48 7.90
N PHE A 150 22.93 11.55 7.87
CA PHE A 150 23.74 10.85 6.88
C PHE A 150 23.59 9.32 6.98
N LEU A 151 23.65 8.77 8.19
CA LEU A 151 23.62 7.32 8.42
C LEU A 151 22.35 6.61 7.91
N PRO A 152 21.12 7.07 8.23
CA PRO A 152 19.91 6.45 7.69
C PRO A 152 19.84 6.59 6.16
N CYS A 153 20.29 7.72 5.59
CA CYS A 153 20.35 7.92 4.14
C CYS A 153 21.39 7.01 3.46
N LEU A 154 22.55 6.78 4.08
CA LEU A 154 23.58 5.88 3.57
C LEU A 154 23.07 4.44 3.47
N ILE A 155 22.38 3.95 4.50
CA ILE A 155 21.80 2.60 4.49
C ILE A 155 20.73 2.49 3.41
N ALA A 156 19.86 3.51 3.25
CA ALA A 156 18.90 3.55 2.15
C ALA A 156 19.62 3.46 0.79
N GLY A 157 20.70 4.24 0.59
CA GLY A 157 21.51 4.22 -0.62
C GLY A 157 22.14 2.86 -0.91
N ILE A 158 22.77 2.23 0.10
CA ILE A 158 23.38 0.90 -0.03
C ILE A 158 22.33 -0.14 -0.39
N THR A 159 21.16 -0.13 0.26
CA THR A 159 20.09 -1.10 -0.06
C THR A 159 19.63 -0.94 -1.51
N ASN A 160 19.42 0.28 -2.00
CA ASN A 160 19.07 0.51 -3.40
C ASN A 160 20.18 0.11 -4.37
N LEU A 161 21.45 0.36 -4.04
CA LEU A 161 22.59 -0.07 -4.86
C LEU A 161 22.64 -1.59 -4.95
N LEU A 162 22.40 -2.31 -3.86
CA LEU A 162 22.31 -3.76 -3.85
C LEU A 162 21.16 -4.27 -4.73
N ALA A 163 20.00 -3.59 -4.76
CA ALA A 163 18.93 -3.94 -5.69
C ALA A 163 19.35 -3.77 -7.15
N VAL A 164 20.06 -2.70 -7.49
CA VAL A 164 20.59 -2.50 -8.85
C VAL A 164 21.57 -3.61 -9.22
N VAL A 165 22.51 -3.95 -8.33
CA VAL A 165 23.47 -5.05 -8.53
C VAL A 165 22.74 -6.37 -8.76
N LEU A 166 21.75 -6.71 -7.91
CA LEU A 166 20.95 -7.92 -8.08
C LEU A 166 20.19 -7.92 -9.42
N GLY A 167 19.65 -6.78 -9.83
CA GLY A 167 18.95 -6.64 -11.11
C GLY A 167 19.85 -6.87 -12.31
N VAL A 168 21.06 -6.31 -12.30
CA VAL A 168 22.02 -6.42 -13.40
C VAL A 168 22.56 -7.85 -13.54
N PHE A 169 22.85 -8.54 -12.42
CA PHE A 169 23.52 -9.84 -12.48
C PHE A 169 22.58 -11.05 -12.45
N TYR A 170 21.36 -10.93 -11.93
CA TYR A 170 20.48 -12.08 -11.67
C TYR A 170 19.10 -11.99 -12.31
N LEU A 171 18.75 -10.88 -12.94
CA LEU A 171 17.46 -10.72 -13.62
C LEU A 171 17.64 -11.01 -15.11
N GLU A 172 17.17 -12.18 -15.53
CA GLU A 172 17.19 -12.58 -16.94
C GLU A 172 16.13 -11.80 -17.73
N GLU A 173 16.48 -11.40 -18.95
CA GLU A 173 15.58 -10.69 -19.85
C GLU A 173 14.41 -11.61 -20.25
N THR A 174 13.19 -11.26 -19.85
CA THR A 174 11.99 -12.09 -20.06
C THR A 174 11.39 -11.95 -21.46
N LEU A 175 11.85 -10.98 -22.26
CA LEU A 175 11.38 -10.79 -23.62
C LEU A 175 12.20 -11.66 -24.56
N GLU A 176 11.79 -12.90 -24.80
CA GLU A 176 12.21 -13.57 -26.03
C GLU A 176 11.68 -12.73 -27.19
N PHE A 177 12.59 -12.16 -27.99
CA PHE A 177 12.28 -11.48 -29.22
C PHE A 177 11.26 -12.34 -29.98
N LYS A 178 10.08 -11.76 -30.22
CA LYS A 178 8.95 -12.40 -30.91
C LYS A 178 9.46 -12.98 -32.23
N LYS A 179 9.92 -14.24 -32.24
CA LYS A 179 10.18 -14.98 -33.47
C LYS A 179 8.86 -14.91 -34.22
N ALA A 180 8.91 -14.34 -35.41
CA ALA A 180 7.75 -14.21 -36.28
C ALA A 180 7.03 -15.55 -36.24
N ARG A 181 5.81 -15.57 -35.69
CA ARG A 181 4.97 -16.75 -35.79
C ARG A 181 4.94 -17.09 -37.29
N PRO A 182 5.22 -18.33 -37.69
CA PRO A 182 5.07 -18.70 -39.10
C PRO A 182 3.68 -18.25 -39.53
N LYS A 183 3.60 -17.47 -40.60
CA LYS A 183 2.33 -17.07 -41.20
C LYS A 183 1.62 -18.37 -41.55
N ILE A 184 0.69 -18.80 -40.71
CA ILE A 184 -0.24 -19.87 -41.05
C ILE A 184 -0.96 -19.34 -42.30
N PRO A 185 -0.93 -20.04 -43.44
CA PRO A 185 -1.68 -19.63 -44.61
C PRO A 185 -3.14 -19.47 -44.22
N LEU A 186 -3.73 -18.31 -44.53
CA LEU A 186 -5.11 -17.94 -44.19
C LEU A 186 -6.15 -18.71 -45.04
N ASN A 187 -5.83 -19.95 -45.42
CA ASN A 187 -6.62 -20.77 -46.36
C ASN A 187 -6.89 -22.18 -45.83
N THR A 188 -6.60 -22.48 -44.55
CA THR A 188 -7.25 -23.64 -43.93
C THR A 188 -8.58 -23.14 -43.40
N GLU A 189 -9.64 -23.38 -44.17
CA GLU A 189 -11.02 -23.40 -43.68
C GLU A 189 -11.06 -24.45 -42.56
N VAL A 190 -10.75 -24.02 -41.35
CA VAL A 190 -11.14 -24.74 -40.14
C VAL A 190 -12.60 -24.38 -39.99
N ASP A 191 -13.45 -25.25 -40.53
CA ASP A 191 -14.90 -25.27 -40.33
C ASP A 191 -15.21 -25.70 -38.88
N GLY A 192 -14.55 -25.04 -37.94
CA GLY A 192 -14.86 -25.10 -36.53
C GLY A 192 -15.82 -23.96 -36.28
N ASP A 193 -17.08 -24.31 -36.03
CA ASP A 193 -18.07 -23.41 -35.47
C ASP A 193 -17.42 -22.67 -34.29
N PHE A 194 -16.93 -21.45 -34.52
CA PHE A 194 -16.69 -20.54 -33.44
C PHE A 194 -18.08 -20.22 -32.92
N GLU A 195 -18.44 -20.88 -31.84
CA GLU A 195 -19.63 -20.54 -31.07
C GLU A 195 -19.42 -19.08 -30.62
N GLU A 196 -19.95 -18.17 -31.43
CA GLU A 196 -20.09 -16.76 -31.11
C GLU A 196 -20.94 -16.76 -29.84
N LEU A 197 -20.29 -16.51 -28.70
CA LEU A 197 -20.94 -16.48 -27.38
C LEU A 197 -22.31 -15.86 -27.54
N SER A 198 -23.33 -16.68 -27.34
CA SER A 198 -24.70 -16.23 -27.46
C SER A 198 -24.89 -15.05 -26.48
N PRO A 199 -25.70 -14.03 -26.82
CA PRO A 199 -25.96 -12.93 -25.89
C PRO A 199 -26.51 -13.38 -24.52
N ASP A 200 -26.93 -14.64 -24.41
CA ASP A 200 -27.53 -15.31 -23.27
C ASP A 200 -26.58 -16.23 -22.49
N ASP A 201 -25.27 -16.29 -22.80
CA ASP A 201 -24.32 -16.96 -21.91
C ASP A 201 -24.24 -16.17 -20.59
N ASP A 202 -24.65 -16.80 -19.48
CA ASP A 202 -24.58 -16.31 -18.10
C ASP A 202 -23.12 -15.99 -17.70
N VAL A 203 -22.57 -14.90 -18.23
CA VAL A 203 -21.31 -14.33 -17.76
C VAL A 203 -21.58 -13.83 -16.35
N PRO A 204 -20.97 -14.40 -15.31
CA PRO A 204 -21.22 -13.97 -13.95
C PRO A 204 -21.00 -12.45 -13.86
N PRO A 205 -21.94 -11.71 -13.25
CA PRO A 205 -21.93 -10.26 -13.27
C PRO A 205 -20.60 -9.74 -12.71
N GLN A 206 -19.82 -9.08 -13.57
CA GLN A 206 -18.54 -8.50 -13.19
C GLN A 206 -18.80 -7.29 -12.27
N PRO A 207 -18.07 -7.13 -11.16
CA PRO A 207 -18.21 -5.95 -10.31
C PRO A 207 -17.87 -4.69 -11.11
N LYS A 208 -18.84 -3.79 -11.28
CA LYS A 208 -18.64 -2.51 -11.97
C LYS A 208 -17.84 -1.57 -11.08
N LEU A 209 -16.53 -1.47 -11.34
CA LEU A 209 -15.62 -0.54 -10.68
C LEU A 209 -15.95 0.90 -11.08
N LYS A 210 -16.24 1.77 -10.11
CA LYS A 210 -16.43 3.20 -10.39
C LYS A 210 -15.11 3.96 -10.44
N PHE A 211 -15.06 5.02 -11.25
CA PHE A 211 -13.89 5.88 -11.37
C PHE A 211 -13.44 6.48 -10.02
N SER A 212 -14.38 6.79 -9.12
CA SER A 212 -14.09 7.31 -7.77
C SER A 212 -13.27 6.33 -6.91
N GLU A 213 -13.44 5.02 -7.10
CA GLU A 213 -12.74 3.99 -6.33
C GLU A 213 -11.24 3.96 -6.62
N LEU A 214 -10.84 4.43 -7.81
CA LEU A 214 -9.44 4.58 -8.20
C LEU A 214 -8.69 5.61 -7.35
N PHE A 215 -9.41 6.48 -6.63
CA PHE A 215 -8.86 7.52 -5.76
C PHE A 215 -8.84 7.14 -4.27
N THR A 216 -9.34 5.96 -3.89
CA THR A 216 -9.25 5.44 -2.51
C THR A 216 -7.82 5.50 -1.92
N PRO A 217 -6.72 5.30 -2.70
CA PRO A 217 -5.36 5.47 -2.21
C PRO A 217 -5.03 6.88 -1.66
N ALA A 218 -5.80 7.91 -2.03
CA ALA A 218 -5.66 9.27 -1.50
C ALA A 218 -5.76 9.29 0.03
N VAL A 219 -6.78 8.63 0.59
CA VAL A 219 -7.03 8.57 2.05
C VAL A 219 -5.82 7.96 2.77
N THR A 220 -5.28 6.88 2.22
CA THR A 220 -4.10 6.22 2.80
C THR A 220 -2.86 7.11 2.69
N SER A 221 -2.71 7.86 1.61
CA SER A 221 -1.60 8.82 1.43
C SER A 221 -1.68 9.98 2.41
N SER A 222 -2.87 10.57 2.56
CA SER A 222 -3.15 11.60 3.56
C SER A 222 -2.82 11.11 4.97
N TRP A 223 -3.25 9.90 5.32
CA TRP A 223 -2.94 9.30 6.63
C TRP A 223 -1.43 9.14 6.87
N ASN A 224 -0.71 8.61 5.88
CA ASN A 224 0.74 8.42 6.00
C ASN A 224 1.50 9.74 6.14
N THR A 225 0.91 10.85 5.68
CA THR A 225 1.49 12.19 5.79
C THR A 225 1.13 12.84 7.12
N ILE A 226 -0.14 12.76 7.53
CA ILE A 226 -0.62 13.46 8.73
C ILE A 226 -0.09 12.87 10.02
N ILE A 227 0.07 11.55 10.10
CA ILE A 227 0.48 10.90 11.36
C ILE A 227 1.87 11.35 11.82
N PRO A 228 2.93 11.30 10.99
CA PRO A 228 4.24 11.80 11.41
C PRO A 228 4.24 13.29 11.73
N ILE A 229 3.48 14.10 10.98
CA ILE A 229 3.34 15.54 11.24
C ILE A 229 2.71 15.75 12.62
N PHE A 230 1.56 15.16 12.87
CA PHE A 230 0.82 15.27 14.13
C PHE A 230 1.63 14.76 15.33
N ALA A 231 2.29 13.61 15.18
CA ALA A 231 3.11 13.03 16.22
C ALA A 231 4.32 13.92 16.56
N TYR A 232 4.92 14.55 15.54
CA TYR A 232 6.07 15.43 15.70
C TYR A 232 5.73 16.83 16.25
N THR A 233 4.69 17.48 15.71
CA THR A 233 4.33 18.85 16.03
C THR A 233 4.24 19.03 17.54
N ARG A 234 4.83 20.11 18.07
CA ARG A 234 4.86 20.37 19.51
C ARG A 234 3.46 20.37 20.11
N TYR A 235 3.37 19.93 21.35
CA TYR A 235 2.11 19.88 22.07
C TYR A 235 1.40 21.25 22.15
N SER A 236 2.17 22.33 22.35
CA SER A 236 1.70 23.72 22.34
C SER A 236 1.09 24.15 21.01
N ASP A 237 1.61 23.62 19.90
CA ASP A 237 1.32 24.09 18.55
C ASP A 237 0.18 23.27 17.91
N GLY A 238 -0.25 22.16 18.51
CA GLY A 238 -1.34 21.36 17.96
C GLY A 238 -1.11 19.85 17.86
N GLY A 239 0.10 19.36 18.14
CA GLY A 239 0.48 17.95 17.99
C GLY A 239 0.71 17.21 19.31
N LEU A 240 1.53 16.16 19.25
CA LEU A 240 1.89 15.29 20.38
C LEU A 240 3.32 15.51 20.92
N GLY A 241 4.17 16.25 20.20
CA GLY A 241 5.56 16.52 20.62
C GLY A 241 6.42 15.27 20.83
N LEU A 242 6.13 14.16 20.15
CA LEU A 242 6.89 12.93 20.25
C LEU A 242 8.22 13.07 19.52
N ASN A 243 9.26 12.45 20.10
CA ASN A 243 10.55 12.39 19.43
C ASN A 243 10.53 11.33 18.31
N PHE A 244 11.52 11.41 17.41
CA PHE A 244 11.61 10.55 16.23
C PHE A 244 11.78 9.04 16.56
N ASN A 245 12.29 8.67 17.74
CA ASN A 245 12.31 7.27 18.21
C ASN A 245 10.91 6.76 18.56
N GLN A 246 10.13 7.57 19.27
CA GLN A 246 8.75 7.27 19.62
C GLN A 246 7.89 7.18 18.34
N ILE A 247 8.08 8.12 17.40
CA ILE A 247 7.42 8.09 16.09
C ILE A 247 7.82 6.82 15.32
N GLY A 248 9.11 6.51 15.23
CA GLY A 248 9.61 5.29 14.57
C GLY A 248 9.05 4.01 15.20
N THR A 249 8.95 3.97 16.54
CA THR A 249 8.35 2.86 17.29
C THR A 249 6.86 2.69 17.00
N ALA A 250 6.10 3.79 16.92
CA ALA A 250 4.69 3.75 16.56
C ALA A 250 4.48 3.22 15.12
N LEU A 251 5.28 3.73 14.17
CA LEU A 251 5.19 3.34 12.76
C LEU A 251 5.61 1.89 12.50
N MET A 252 6.68 1.40 13.15
CA MET A 252 7.08 -0.01 13.01
C MET A 252 6.04 -0.97 13.62
N THR A 253 5.44 -0.59 14.76
CA THR A 253 4.40 -1.40 15.41
C THR A 253 3.16 -1.50 14.52
N ASN A 254 2.82 -0.41 13.83
CA ASN A 254 1.81 -0.40 12.79
C ASN A 254 2.18 -1.32 11.62
N GLY A 255 3.45 -1.34 11.17
CA GLY A 255 3.94 -2.26 10.15
C GLY A 255 3.71 -3.73 10.52
N PHE A 256 4.10 -4.13 11.74
CA PHE A 256 3.86 -5.49 12.26
C PHE A 256 2.36 -5.81 12.35
N THR A 257 1.56 -4.89 12.89
CA THR A 257 0.11 -5.07 13.02
C THR A 257 -0.55 -5.23 11.66
N ALA A 258 -0.15 -4.42 10.68
CA ALA A 258 -0.65 -4.49 9.31
C ALA A 258 -0.31 -5.82 8.64
N VAL A 259 0.89 -6.38 8.86
CA VAL A 259 1.25 -7.72 8.38
C VAL A 259 0.27 -8.75 8.94
N VAL A 260 0.10 -8.81 10.26
CA VAL A 260 -0.78 -9.79 10.92
C VAL A 260 -2.22 -9.68 10.39
N ILE A 261 -2.74 -8.46 10.30
CA ILE A 261 -4.10 -8.21 9.78
C ILE A 261 -4.21 -8.64 8.31
N GLN A 262 -3.24 -8.31 7.46
CA GLN A 262 -3.30 -8.65 6.02
C GLN A 262 -3.06 -10.14 5.74
N THR A 263 -2.24 -10.83 6.53
CA THR A 263 -1.92 -12.24 6.27
C THR A 263 -2.89 -13.21 6.94
N ALA A 264 -3.41 -12.87 8.12
CA ALA A 264 -4.28 -13.76 8.89
C ALA A 264 -5.76 -13.33 8.82
N VAL A 265 -6.05 -12.05 9.09
CA VAL A 265 -7.43 -11.55 9.22
C VAL A 265 -8.07 -11.37 7.84
N PHE A 266 -7.38 -10.73 6.90
CA PHE A 266 -7.92 -10.44 5.57
C PHE A 266 -8.42 -11.69 4.83
N PRO A 267 -7.65 -12.78 4.69
CA PRO A 267 -8.13 -13.97 3.96
C PRO A 267 -9.33 -14.63 4.64
N TYR A 268 -9.38 -14.60 5.98
CA TYR A 268 -10.53 -15.12 6.74
C TYR A 268 -11.79 -14.29 6.46
N LEU A 269 -11.71 -12.96 6.56
CA LEU A 269 -12.84 -12.07 6.28
C LEU A 269 -13.27 -12.13 4.82
N GLN A 270 -12.31 -12.16 3.89
CA GLN A 270 -12.56 -12.25 2.45
C GLN A 270 -13.31 -13.54 2.10
N ARG A 271 -12.93 -14.69 2.67
CA ARG A 271 -13.63 -15.97 2.42
C ARG A 271 -15.05 -15.98 2.99
N ARG A 272 -15.28 -15.28 4.11
CA ARG A 272 -16.58 -15.28 4.79
C ARG A 272 -17.58 -14.31 4.16
N TRP A 273 -17.14 -13.14 3.73
CA TRP A 273 -18.04 -12.04 3.32
C TRP A 273 -17.84 -11.57 1.88
N GLY A 274 -16.81 -12.05 1.18
CA GLY A 274 -16.44 -11.57 -0.15
C GLY A 274 -15.74 -10.21 -0.11
N THR A 275 -15.03 -9.87 -1.20
CA THR A 275 -14.17 -8.68 -1.26
C THR A 275 -14.94 -7.37 -1.14
N VAL A 276 -16.11 -7.24 -1.79
CA VAL A 276 -16.92 -6.00 -1.80
C VAL A 276 -17.47 -5.69 -0.40
N THR A 277 -18.07 -6.67 0.27
CA THR A 277 -18.62 -6.49 1.62
C THR A 277 -17.53 -6.16 2.63
N VAL A 278 -16.38 -6.86 2.55
CA VAL A 278 -15.22 -6.53 3.40
C VAL A 278 -14.80 -5.09 3.15
N PHE A 279 -14.64 -4.69 1.89
CA PHE A 279 -14.24 -3.32 1.52
C PHE A 279 -15.17 -2.26 2.13
N ARG A 280 -16.50 -2.41 2.01
CA ARG A 280 -17.48 -1.48 2.60
C ARG A 280 -17.34 -1.39 4.13
N LYS A 281 -17.23 -2.54 4.81
CA LYS A 281 -17.15 -2.57 6.28
C LYS A 281 -15.86 -1.96 6.82
N ILE A 282 -14.74 -2.15 6.14
CA ILE A 282 -13.44 -1.64 6.61
C ILE A 282 -13.26 -0.15 6.30
N LEU A 283 -13.99 0.41 5.34
CA LEU A 283 -13.93 1.85 5.05
C LEU A 283 -14.42 2.68 6.24
N ALA A 284 -15.47 2.22 6.92
CA ALA A 284 -16.00 2.85 8.13
C ALA A 284 -15.00 2.94 9.30
N VAL A 285 -13.86 2.24 9.22
CA VAL A 285 -12.76 2.37 10.20
C VAL A 285 -12.05 3.72 10.07
N TRP A 286 -11.97 4.28 8.87
CA TRP A 286 -11.22 5.51 8.60
C TRP A 286 -11.79 6.74 9.32
N PRO A 287 -13.12 7.02 9.28
CA PRO A 287 -13.69 8.15 10.02
C PRO A 287 -13.48 8.00 11.54
N VAL A 288 -13.62 6.79 12.07
CA VAL A 288 -13.36 6.48 13.48
C VAL A 288 -11.89 6.77 13.83
N ALA A 289 -10.96 6.32 12.99
CA ALA A 289 -9.54 6.55 13.21
C ALA A 289 -9.19 8.04 13.23
N PHE A 290 -9.76 8.86 12.34
CA PHE A 290 -9.59 10.32 12.37
C PHE A 290 -10.23 10.98 13.61
N ALA A 291 -11.42 10.52 14.02
CA ALA A 291 -12.12 11.05 15.19
C ALA A 291 -11.37 10.78 16.52
N LEU A 292 -10.58 9.70 16.58
CA LEU A 292 -9.81 9.35 17.78
C LEU A 292 -8.54 10.20 17.95
N LEU A 293 -8.02 10.86 16.90
CA LEU A 293 -6.76 11.62 16.96
C LEU A 293 -6.80 12.80 17.95
N PRO A 294 -7.85 13.65 18.00
CA PRO A 294 -8.02 14.63 19.07
C PRO A 294 -8.07 14.01 20.48
N GLY A 295 -8.65 12.82 20.59
CA GLY A 295 -8.75 12.09 21.87
C GLY A 295 -7.39 11.71 22.45
N ILE A 296 -6.38 11.47 21.60
CA ILE A 296 -5.00 11.22 22.04
C ILE A 296 -4.46 12.43 22.81
N ARG A 297 -4.64 13.65 22.27
CA ARG A 297 -4.18 14.87 22.95
C ARG A 297 -4.89 15.10 24.26
N TRP A 298 -6.19 14.84 24.30
CA TRP A 298 -6.96 14.94 25.55
C TRP A 298 -6.41 13.97 26.62
N LEU A 299 -6.09 12.73 26.26
CA LEU A 299 -5.53 11.75 27.20
C LEU A 299 -4.10 12.12 27.61
N GLU A 300 -3.26 12.56 26.66
CA GLU A 300 -1.91 13.07 26.94
C GLU A 300 -1.96 14.19 27.97
N LYS A 301 -2.88 15.16 27.79
CA LYS A 301 -3.09 16.26 28.74
C LYS A 301 -3.37 15.75 30.13
N GLN A 302 -4.35 14.85 30.27
CA GLN A 302 -4.74 14.32 31.59
C GLN A 302 -3.61 13.57 32.27
N GLN A 303 -2.86 12.75 31.53
CA GLN A 303 -1.75 11.99 32.09
C GLN A 303 -0.56 12.90 32.42
N MET A 304 -0.32 13.93 31.61
CA MET A 304 0.70 14.95 31.86
C MET A 304 0.40 15.74 33.14
N GLU A 305 -0.84 16.19 33.32
CA GLU A 305 -1.27 16.96 34.50
C GLU A 305 -1.24 16.11 35.78
N ARG A 306 -1.59 14.82 35.69
CA ARG A 306 -1.70 13.93 36.86
C ARG A 306 -0.39 13.27 37.28
N TYR A 307 0.45 12.89 36.31
CA TYR A 307 1.65 12.07 36.55
C TYR A 307 2.93 12.65 35.93
N GLY A 308 2.86 13.85 35.34
CA GLY A 308 4.00 14.56 34.77
C GLY A 308 4.25 14.29 33.28
N SER A 309 5.14 15.09 32.69
CA SER A 309 5.41 15.11 31.24
C SER A 309 5.77 13.74 30.65
N THR A 310 6.57 12.93 31.35
CA THR A 310 6.95 11.60 30.86
C THR A 310 5.75 10.64 30.76
N ALA A 311 4.79 10.75 31.67
CA ALA A 311 3.56 9.96 31.62
C ALA A 311 2.66 10.41 30.46
N GLY A 312 2.55 11.72 30.24
CA GLY A 312 1.87 12.30 29.06
C GLY A 312 2.42 11.74 27.74
N ALA A 313 3.73 11.84 27.53
CA ALA A 313 4.38 11.35 26.31
C ALA A 313 4.21 9.83 26.10
N ARG A 314 4.22 9.04 27.19
CA ARG A 314 3.93 7.59 27.13
C ARG A 314 2.48 7.32 26.74
N ALA A 315 1.53 8.06 27.32
CA ALA A 315 0.11 7.93 26.99
C ALA A 315 -0.16 8.32 25.53
N ALA A 316 0.46 9.38 25.03
CA ALA A 316 0.39 9.79 23.63
C ALA A 316 0.90 8.68 22.71
N LEU A 317 2.07 8.10 22.99
CA LEU A 317 2.65 7.02 22.21
C LEU A 317 1.76 5.76 22.17
N VAL A 318 1.31 5.29 23.34
CA VAL A 318 0.48 4.09 23.45
C VAL A 318 -0.87 4.28 22.73
N SER A 319 -1.48 5.45 22.89
CA SER A 319 -2.75 5.76 22.22
C SER A 319 -2.58 5.88 20.71
N LEU A 320 -1.48 6.46 20.24
CA LEU A 320 -1.13 6.51 18.83
C LEU A 320 -0.96 5.10 18.25
N ILE A 321 -0.25 4.20 18.95
CA ILE A 321 -0.12 2.79 18.56
C ILE A 321 -1.50 2.13 18.47
N GLY A 322 -2.39 2.37 19.43
CA GLY A 322 -3.76 1.86 19.41
C GLY A 322 -4.56 2.34 18.19
N VAL A 323 -4.51 3.63 17.88
CA VAL A 323 -5.19 4.19 16.69
C VAL A 323 -4.59 3.64 15.39
N LEU A 324 -3.27 3.46 15.32
CA LEU A 324 -2.63 2.84 14.15
C LEU A 324 -2.97 1.36 13.97
N ALA A 325 -3.12 0.62 15.07
CA ALA A 325 -3.59 -0.76 15.05
C ALA A 325 -5.03 -0.85 14.53
N LEU A 326 -5.93 0.03 15.00
CA LEU A 326 -7.28 0.15 14.46
C LEU A 326 -7.26 0.49 12.97
N LYS A 327 -6.50 1.52 12.59
CA LYS A 327 -6.35 1.93 11.19
C LYS A 327 -5.79 0.82 10.30
N SER A 328 -4.98 -0.09 10.84
CA SER A 328 -4.43 -1.21 10.06
C SER A 328 -5.54 -2.12 9.51
N VAL A 329 -6.70 -2.19 10.17
CA VAL A 329 -7.91 -2.84 9.63
C VAL A 329 -8.41 -2.10 8.38
N GLY A 330 -8.57 -0.78 8.45
CA GLY A 330 -8.93 0.06 7.31
C GLY A 330 -7.89 0.01 6.17
N GLY A 331 -6.62 -0.25 6.50
CA GLY A 331 -5.53 -0.42 5.55
C GLY A 331 -5.68 -1.62 4.60
N MET A 332 -6.54 -2.59 4.91
CA MET A 332 -6.92 -3.67 3.98
C MET A 332 -7.63 -3.14 2.72
N SER A 333 -8.12 -1.90 2.73
CA SER A 333 -8.79 -1.28 1.58
C SER A 333 -7.92 -1.28 0.34
N MET A 334 -6.59 -1.11 0.47
CA MET A 334 -5.67 -1.21 -0.68
C MET A 334 -5.64 -2.61 -1.30
N VAL A 335 -5.75 -3.66 -0.48
CA VAL A 335 -5.78 -5.05 -0.98
C VAL A 335 -7.11 -5.31 -1.68
N CYS A 336 -8.22 -4.85 -1.08
CA CYS A 336 -9.54 -4.90 -1.70
C CYS A 336 -9.57 -4.16 -3.04
N THR A 337 -9.09 -2.91 -3.12
CA THR A 337 -9.07 -2.14 -4.37
C THR A 337 -8.27 -2.85 -5.45
N ALA A 338 -7.10 -3.41 -5.12
CA ALA A 338 -6.31 -4.18 -6.09
C ALA A 338 -7.06 -5.43 -6.59
N LEU A 339 -7.75 -6.15 -5.70
CA LEU A 339 -8.57 -7.30 -6.08
C LEU A 339 -9.78 -6.89 -6.92
N LEU A 340 -10.48 -5.82 -6.57
CA LEU A 340 -11.65 -5.32 -7.30
C LEU A 340 -11.27 -4.84 -8.71
N VAL A 341 -10.15 -4.13 -8.85
CA VAL A 341 -9.61 -3.75 -10.18
C VAL A 341 -9.33 -5.00 -11.02
N ASN A 342 -8.69 -6.02 -10.43
CA ASN A 342 -8.41 -7.26 -11.15
C ASN A 342 -9.68 -8.04 -11.52
N SER A 343 -10.68 -8.03 -10.65
CA SER A 343 -11.97 -8.68 -10.87
C SER A 343 -12.91 -7.90 -11.78
N ALA A 344 -12.66 -6.62 -12.06
CA ALA A 344 -13.51 -5.82 -12.95
C ALA A 344 -13.08 -5.89 -14.43
N ALA A 345 -11.94 -6.51 -14.73
CA ALA A 345 -11.43 -6.63 -16.09
C ALA A 345 -12.28 -7.63 -16.91
N PRO A 346 -13.00 -7.19 -17.96
CA PRO A 346 -13.91 -8.06 -18.73
C PRO A 346 -13.17 -9.13 -19.55
N SER A 347 -11.89 -8.89 -19.87
CA SER A 347 -11.09 -9.77 -20.71
C SER A 347 -9.61 -9.71 -20.35
N PRO A 348 -8.81 -10.77 -20.64
CA PRO A 348 -7.36 -10.74 -20.46
C PRO A 348 -6.66 -9.61 -21.24
N SER A 349 -7.24 -9.18 -22.36
CA SER A 349 -6.71 -8.08 -23.19
C SER A 349 -6.92 -6.70 -22.57
N SER A 350 -7.97 -6.50 -21.78
CA SER A 350 -8.26 -5.24 -21.09
C SER A 350 -7.64 -5.16 -19.68
N PHE A 351 -7.22 -6.30 -19.11
CA PHE A 351 -6.60 -6.40 -17.78
C PHE A 351 -5.42 -5.45 -17.57
N GLY A 352 -4.54 -5.35 -18.57
CA GLY A 352 -3.38 -4.46 -18.52
C GLY A 352 -3.75 -2.98 -18.57
N ALA A 353 -4.74 -2.61 -19.39
CA ALA A 353 -5.23 -1.23 -19.52
C ALA A 353 -5.94 -0.76 -18.25
N LEU A 354 -6.79 -1.61 -17.66
CA LEU A 354 -7.50 -1.29 -16.42
C LEU A 354 -6.55 -1.12 -15.23
N ASN A 355 -5.55 -2.01 -15.10
CA ASN A 355 -4.51 -1.87 -14.09
C ASN A 355 -3.65 -0.62 -14.32
N GLY A 356 -3.34 -0.29 -15.57
CA GLY A 356 -2.63 0.95 -15.92
C GLY A 356 -3.40 2.20 -15.51
N LEU A 357 -4.70 2.25 -15.80
CA LEU A 357 -5.59 3.34 -15.40
C LEU A 357 -5.68 3.46 -13.89
N ALA A 358 -5.95 2.35 -13.19
CA ALA A 358 -6.05 2.32 -11.74
C ALA A 358 -4.76 2.79 -11.06
N GLN A 359 -3.60 2.38 -11.58
CA GLN A 359 -2.31 2.83 -11.05
C GLN A 359 -2.02 4.31 -11.35
N THR A 360 -2.44 4.81 -12.50
CA THR A 360 -2.30 6.24 -12.84
C THR A 360 -3.13 7.10 -11.89
N CYS A 361 -4.40 6.76 -11.67
CA CYS A 361 -5.28 7.45 -10.72
C CYS A 361 -4.76 7.34 -9.28
N SER A 362 -4.32 6.16 -8.86
CA SER A 362 -3.68 5.93 -7.55
C SER A 362 -2.46 6.84 -7.37
N SER A 363 -1.56 6.88 -8.36
CA SER A 363 -0.32 7.68 -8.31
C SER A 363 -0.61 9.18 -8.34
N PHE A 364 -1.54 9.63 -9.18
CA PHE A 364 -2.02 11.00 -9.20
C PHE A 364 -2.55 11.42 -7.83
N SER A 365 -3.45 10.61 -7.25
CA SER A 365 -4.03 10.89 -5.93
C SER A 365 -2.97 10.95 -4.82
N ARG A 366 -1.99 10.05 -4.87
CA ARG A 366 -0.87 9.99 -3.91
C ARG A 366 0.13 11.12 -4.07
N THR A 367 0.18 11.75 -5.24
CA THR A 367 1.03 12.91 -5.51
C THR A 367 0.46 14.17 -4.88
N PHE A 368 -0.85 14.41 -4.95
CA PHE A 368 -1.44 15.65 -4.40
C PHE A 368 -1.87 15.53 -2.93
N ALA A 369 -2.32 14.35 -2.50
CA ALA A 369 -2.85 14.15 -1.15
C ALA A 369 -1.90 14.59 -0.02
N PRO A 370 -0.58 14.28 -0.04
CA PRO A 370 0.35 14.71 1.02
C PRO A 370 0.48 16.21 1.15
N VAL A 371 0.67 16.94 0.05
CA VAL A 371 0.77 18.41 0.05
C VAL A 371 -0.51 19.05 0.57
N ILE A 372 -1.68 18.60 0.09
CA ILE A 372 -2.97 19.13 0.54
C ILE A 372 -3.14 18.88 2.04
N THR A 373 -2.82 17.67 2.50
CA THR A 373 -2.97 17.28 3.92
C THR A 373 -2.01 18.07 4.81
N GLY A 374 -0.75 18.23 4.39
CA GLY A 374 0.26 19.01 5.10
C GLY A 374 -0.12 20.49 5.18
N ALA A 375 -0.60 21.08 4.07
CA ALA A 375 -1.10 22.44 4.02
C ALA A 375 -2.32 22.64 4.94
N LEU A 376 -3.30 21.73 4.88
CA LEU A 376 -4.50 21.79 5.71
C LEU A 376 -4.17 21.60 7.20
N PHE A 377 -3.25 20.71 7.56
CA PHE A 377 -2.78 20.56 8.94
C PHE A 377 -2.13 21.86 9.43
N SER A 378 -1.22 22.43 8.63
CA SER A 378 -0.53 23.68 8.93
C SER A 378 -1.51 24.84 9.10
N ALA A 379 -2.46 24.99 8.17
CA ALA A 379 -3.51 26.02 8.23
C ALA A 379 -4.48 25.81 9.40
N SER A 380 -4.77 24.56 9.75
CA SER A 380 -5.65 24.20 10.88
C SER A 380 -5.06 24.72 12.19
N ILE A 381 -3.76 24.50 12.42
CA ILE A 381 -3.09 24.91 13.65
C ILE A 381 -2.74 26.41 13.68
N ASP A 382 -2.26 26.97 12.57
CA ASP A 382 -1.82 28.38 12.47
C ASP A 382 -3.01 29.34 12.64
N LYS A 383 -4.12 29.07 11.95
CA LYS A 383 -5.32 29.92 11.98
C LYS A 383 -6.32 29.50 13.06
N HIS A 384 -5.99 28.49 13.86
CA HIS A 384 -6.87 27.89 14.87
C HIS A 384 -8.27 27.53 14.37
N TYR A 385 -8.41 27.08 13.11
CA TYR A 385 -9.70 26.67 12.56
C TYR A 385 -10.26 25.47 13.33
N LEU A 386 -11.50 25.60 13.81
CA LEU A 386 -12.14 24.64 14.74
C LEU A 386 -11.25 24.32 15.96
N GLY A 387 -10.53 25.33 16.48
CA GLY A 387 -9.59 25.15 17.60
C GLY A 387 -8.38 24.30 17.25
N GLY A 388 -7.98 24.27 15.97
CA GLY A 388 -6.89 23.42 15.48
C GLY A 388 -7.34 22.06 14.95
N ASN A 389 -8.65 21.78 14.90
CA ASN A 389 -9.20 20.46 14.58
C ASN A 389 -9.80 20.35 13.16
N LEU A 390 -9.69 21.39 12.32
CA LEU A 390 -10.21 21.38 10.96
C LEU A 390 -9.75 20.17 10.15
N ILE A 391 -8.49 19.79 10.29
CA ILE A 391 -7.91 18.68 9.54
C ILE A 391 -8.57 17.33 9.85
N TRP A 392 -9.03 17.11 11.08
CA TRP A 392 -9.71 15.87 11.47
C TRP A 392 -11.12 15.81 10.88
N VAL A 393 -11.83 16.94 10.95
CA VAL A 393 -13.17 17.07 10.35
C VAL A 393 -13.08 16.88 8.83
N TRP A 394 -12.09 17.50 8.18
CA TRP A 394 -11.83 17.31 6.76
C TRP A 394 -11.55 15.84 6.41
N GLY A 395 -10.71 15.17 7.21
CA GLY A 395 -10.40 13.74 7.04
C GLY A 395 -11.63 12.83 7.17
N ILE A 396 -12.54 13.13 8.10
CA ILE A 396 -13.82 12.42 8.24
C ILE A 396 -14.72 12.68 7.03
N VAL A 397 -14.90 13.95 6.66
CA VAL A 397 -15.79 14.34 5.56
C VAL A 397 -15.32 13.74 4.24
N ILE A 398 -14.03 13.81 3.91
CA ILE A 398 -13.53 13.26 2.63
C ILE A 398 -13.75 11.75 2.53
N VAL A 399 -13.57 11.03 3.64
CA VAL A 399 -13.81 9.59 3.68
C VAL A 399 -15.30 9.28 3.54
N LEU A 400 -16.18 9.99 4.25
CA LEU A 400 -17.63 9.81 4.12
C LEU A 400 -18.12 10.16 2.71
N VAL A 401 -17.58 11.19 2.07
CA VAL A 401 -17.88 11.52 0.68
C VAL A 401 -17.46 10.39 -0.25
N ILE A 402 -16.28 9.80 -0.04
CA ILE A 402 -15.84 8.62 -0.80
C ILE A 402 -16.82 7.46 -0.57
N GLU A 403 -17.18 7.17 0.69
CA GLU A 403 -18.15 6.12 1.07
C GLU A 403 -19.52 6.30 0.39
N ILE A 404 -20.10 7.50 0.46
CA ILE A 404 -21.40 7.80 -0.16
C ILE A 404 -21.30 7.72 -1.69
N SER A 405 -20.16 8.12 -2.27
CA SER A 405 -19.92 8.06 -3.71
C SER A 405 -19.72 6.63 -4.24
N MET A 406 -19.70 5.62 -3.37
CA MET A 406 -19.56 4.20 -3.70
C MET A 406 -20.90 3.44 -3.60
N PRO A 407 -21.81 3.54 -4.58
CA PRO A 407 -22.88 2.57 -4.68
C PRO A 407 -22.31 1.38 -5.46
N PHE A 408 -21.73 0.43 -4.75
CA PHE A 408 -21.82 -0.94 -5.21
C PHE A 408 -23.27 -1.33 -4.98
N HIS A 409 -24.09 -1.52 -6.02
CA HIS A 409 -25.25 -2.37 -5.85
C HIS A 409 -24.72 -3.79 -5.67
N THR A 410 -24.91 -4.33 -4.48
CA THR A 410 -25.03 -5.78 -4.35
C THR A 410 -26.34 -6.11 -5.04
N GLU A 411 -26.34 -7.04 -5.98
CA GLU A 411 -27.53 -7.51 -6.71
C GLU A 411 -28.66 -8.03 -5.78
N ASN A 412 -28.38 -8.11 -4.47
CA ASN A 412 -29.25 -8.59 -3.41
C ASN A 412 -29.60 -7.54 -2.33
N ASP A 413 -29.39 -6.24 -2.54
CA ASP A 413 -30.06 -5.25 -1.70
C ASP A 413 -31.47 -4.99 -2.29
N PRO A 414 -32.56 -5.26 -1.55
CA PRO A 414 -33.93 -5.14 -2.04
C PRO A 414 -34.33 -3.73 -2.47
#